data_AF-A0A316KL26-F1
#
_entry.id   AF-A0A316KL26-F1
#
_cell.length_a   1.000
_cell.length_b   1.000
_cell.length_c   1.000
_cell.angle_alpha   90.00
_cell.angle_beta   90.00
_cell.angle_gamma   90.00
#
_symmetry.space_group_name_H-M   'P 1'
#
loop_
_entity.id
_entity.type
_entity.pdbx_description
1 polymer ?
#
loop_
_entity_poly.entity_id
_entity_poly.type
_entity_poly.pdbx_seq_one_letter_code
_entity_poly.pdbx_strand_id
1 'polypeptide(L)'
;MFDLGFAELLVIGVVALIVVGPKDLPVLFRKVGNFMGKARGMARDFSRAMNDAADESGVRDVQKTFKTATNPLGSAMDGVKDAAKSMTNIDPESNTGKLSAEREAAKKKIEASAARAAADRKKREAEEAQKKAEEMEAALKAEPAPEKDA
;
A
#
# COMPACT_ATOMS: atom_id res chain seq x y z
N MET A 1 -8.90 -22.73 -9.18
CA MET A 1 -8.83 -24.21 -9.10
C MET A 1 -7.44 -24.73 -8.71
N PHE A 2 -6.52 -23.89 -8.24
CA PHE A 2 -5.37 -24.29 -7.41
C PHE A 2 -5.19 -23.19 -6.38
N ASP A 3 -5.85 -23.34 -5.24
CA ASP A 3 -5.67 -22.42 -4.12
C ASP A 3 -4.35 -22.83 -3.45
N LEU A 4 -3.27 -22.08 -3.67
CA LEU A 4 -2.00 -22.25 -2.95
C LEU A 4 -2.15 -21.71 -1.53
N GLY A 5 -3.12 -22.28 -0.80
CA GLY A 5 -3.43 -21.95 0.57
C GLY A 5 -2.53 -22.71 1.54
N PHE A 6 -2.70 -22.38 2.82
CA PHE A 6 -2.02 -23.07 3.91
C PHE A 6 -2.43 -24.56 3.98
N ALA A 7 -3.70 -24.86 3.68
CA ALA A 7 -4.24 -26.22 3.70
C ALA A 7 -3.56 -27.12 2.64
N GLU A 8 -3.44 -26.67 1.40
CA GLU A 8 -2.77 -27.40 0.33
C GLU A 8 -1.28 -27.63 0.61
N LEU A 9 -0.57 -26.64 1.16
CA LEU A 9 0.82 -26.82 1.60
C LEU A 9 0.94 -27.91 2.69
N LEU A 10 -0.02 -27.98 3.61
CA LEU A 10 -0.05 -29.02 4.65
C LEU A 10 -0.26 -30.40 4.03
N VAL A 11 -1.20 -30.53 3.08
CA VAL A 11 -1.45 -31.79 2.35
C VAL A 11 -0.19 -32.24 1.60
N ILE A 12 0.46 -31.33 0.87
CA ILE A 12 1.73 -31.62 0.17
C ILE A 12 2.81 -32.05 1.18
N GLY A 13 2.89 -31.39 2.33
CA GLY A 13 3.81 -31.74 3.41
C GLY A 13 3.59 -33.17 3.92
N VAL A 14 2.33 -33.56 4.16
CA VAL A 14 1.98 -34.93 4.60
C VAL A 14 2.33 -35.95 3.52
N VAL A 15 2.00 -35.70 2.26
CA VAL A 15 2.36 -36.59 1.14
C VAL A 15 3.88 -36.72 1.03
N ALA A 16 4.62 -35.62 1.14
CA ALA A 16 6.07 -35.64 1.11
C ALA A 16 6.68 -36.45 2.27
N LEU A 17 6.09 -36.38 3.48
CA LEU A 17 6.50 -37.21 4.63
C LEU A 17 6.27 -38.70 4.38
N ILE A 18 5.20 -39.08 3.70
CA ILE A 18 4.89 -40.48 3.38
C ILE A 18 5.84 -41.00 2.30
N VAL A 19 6.05 -40.23 1.23
CA VAL A 19 6.82 -40.67 0.05
C VAL A 19 8.32 -40.66 0.33
N VAL A 20 8.84 -39.59 0.92
CA VAL A 20 10.28 -39.40 1.17
C VAL A 20 10.66 -39.95 2.54
N GLY A 21 9.76 -39.90 3.51
CA GLY A 21 10.02 -40.29 4.90
C GLY A 21 10.33 -39.09 5.80
N PRO A 22 9.89 -39.12 7.07
CA PRO A 22 10.04 -37.99 8.01
C PRO A 22 11.49 -37.71 8.41
N LYS A 23 12.40 -38.69 8.27
CA LYS A 23 13.82 -38.54 8.60
C LYS A 23 14.64 -37.98 7.42
N ASP A 24 14.22 -38.25 6.19
CA ASP A 24 15.00 -37.89 5.00
C ASP A 24 14.64 -36.51 4.45
N LEU A 25 13.40 -36.05 4.64
CA LEU A 25 12.95 -34.69 4.31
C LEU A 25 13.84 -33.57 4.90
N PRO A 26 14.18 -33.55 6.21
CA PRO A 26 15.05 -32.52 6.76
C PRO A 26 16.48 -32.60 6.20
N VAL A 27 16.98 -33.80 5.88
CA VAL A 27 18.29 -33.96 5.24
C VAL A 27 18.27 -33.41 3.82
N LEU A 28 17.19 -33.65 3.07
CA LEU A 28 16.99 -33.13 1.72
C LEU A 28 16.94 -31.60 1.71
N PHE A 29 16.16 -30.99 2.60
CA PHE A 29 16.11 -29.52 2.75
C PHE A 29 17.47 -28.93 3.09
N ARG A 30 18.26 -29.58 3.95
CA ARG A 30 19.63 -29.14 4.25
C ARG A 30 20.53 -29.19 3.02
N LYS A 31 20.46 -30.26 2.22
CA LYS A 31 21.25 -30.39 0.98
C LYS A 31 20.87 -29.34 -0.06
N VAL A 32 19.57 -29.19 -0.33
CA VAL A 32 19.04 -28.18 -1.26
C VAL A 32 19.34 -26.77 -0.77
N GLY A 33 19.14 -26.50 0.52
CA GLY A 33 19.44 -25.21 1.14
C GLY A 33 20.91 -24.83 1.06
N ASN A 34 21.82 -25.78 1.32
CA ASN A 34 23.26 -25.55 1.18
C ASN A 34 23.65 -25.26 -0.27
N PHE A 35 23.07 -25.98 -1.24
CA PHE A 35 23.31 -25.74 -2.66
C PHE A 35 22.79 -24.36 -3.10
N MET A 36 21.54 -24.05 -2.74
CA MET A 36 20.91 -22.76 -3.03
C MET A 36 21.65 -21.59 -2.34
N GLY A 37 22.14 -21.79 -1.12
CA GLY A 37 22.94 -20.81 -0.40
C GLY A 37 24.27 -20.51 -1.08
N LYS A 38 24.98 -21.54 -1.56
CA LYS A 38 26.20 -21.38 -2.35
C LYS A 38 25.92 -20.69 -3.69
N ALA A 39 24.89 -21.13 -4.41
CA ALA A 39 24.47 -20.51 -5.66
C ALA A 39 24.10 -19.03 -5.47
N ARG A 40 23.40 -18.68 -4.39
CA ARG A 40 23.06 -17.29 -4.04
C ARG A 40 24.28 -16.46 -3.67
N GLY A 41 25.28 -17.07 -3.02
CA GLY A 41 26.58 -16.47 -2.78
C GLY A 41 27.27 -16.11 -4.10
N MET A 42 27.42 -17.11 -4.98
CA MET A 42 28.03 -16.93 -6.31
C MET A 42 27.28 -15.91 -7.17
N ALA A 43 25.94 -15.90 -7.15
CA ALA A 43 25.13 -14.94 -7.88
C ALA A 43 25.35 -13.50 -7.37
N ARG A 44 25.58 -13.32 -6.06
CA ARG A 44 25.87 -12.02 -5.47
C ARG A 44 27.26 -11.53 -5.85
N ASP A 45 28.25 -12.42 -5.90
CA ASP A 45 29.61 -12.09 -6.34
C ASP A 45 29.63 -11.77 -7.84
N PHE A 46 28.91 -12.53 -8.65
CA PHE A 46 28.69 -12.24 -10.07
C PHE A 46 27.97 -10.92 -10.28
N SER A 47 26.91 -10.62 -9.50
CA SER A 47 26.21 -9.35 -9.59
C SER A 47 27.11 -8.16 -9.24
N ARG A 48 28.00 -8.31 -8.25
CA ARG A 48 29.00 -7.28 -7.91
C ARG A 48 29.99 -7.08 -9.05
N ALA A 49 30.63 -8.16 -9.50
CA ALA A 49 31.57 -8.10 -10.61
C ALA A 49 30.94 -7.58 -11.91
N MET A 50 29.68 -7.94 -12.19
CA MET A 50 28.94 -7.44 -13.35
C MET A 50 28.57 -5.96 -13.20
N ASN A 51 28.23 -5.48 -12.00
CA ASN A 51 27.98 -4.06 -11.77
C ASN A 51 29.29 -3.25 -11.90
N ASP A 52 30.38 -3.73 -11.31
CA ASP A 52 31.70 -3.10 -11.40
C ASP A 52 32.19 -3.05 -12.86
N ALA A 53 32.03 -4.16 -13.60
CA ALA A 53 32.35 -4.20 -15.03
C ALA A 53 31.39 -3.35 -15.87
N ALA A 54 30.10 -3.26 -15.53
CA ALA A 54 29.12 -2.46 -16.26
C ALA A 54 29.34 -0.95 -16.08
N ASP A 55 29.85 -0.53 -14.93
CA ASP A 55 30.26 0.84 -14.68
C ASP A 55 31.48 1.25 -15.53
N GLU A 56 32.33 0.30 -15.93
CA GLU A 56 33.51 0.53 -16.78
C GLU A 56 33.25 0.28 -18.29
N SER A 57 32.25 -0.54 -18.65
CA SER A 57 32.01 -0.99 -20.04
C SER A 57 30.69 -0.53 -20.70
N GLY A 58 29.94 0.41 -20.11
CA GLY A 58 28.71 0.95 -20.71
C GLY A 58 27.52 -0.03 -20.76
N VAL A 59 27.64 -1.18 -20.11
CA VAL A 59 26.61 -2.24 -20.05
C VAL A 59 25.38 -1.81 -19.22
N ARG A 60 25.50 -0.71 -18.46
CA ARG A 60 24.41 -0.10 -17.69
C ARG A 60 23.20 0.27 -18.59
N ASP A 61 23.46 0.66 -19.83
CA ASP A 61 22.41 0.97 -20.82
C ASP A 61 21.67 -0.27 -21.30
N VAL A 62 22.38 -1.39 -21.47
CA VAL A 62 21.79 -2.70 -21.80
C VAL A 62 20.91 -3.19 -20.65
N GLN A 63 21.39 -3.06 -19.41
CA GLN A 63 20.63 -3.45 -18.22
C GLN A 63 19.36 -2.62 -18.05
N LYS A 64 19.44 -1.30 -18.31
CA LYS A 64 18.30 -0.38 -18.27
C LYS A 64 17.27 -0.69 -19.37
N THR A 65 17.74 -1.03 -20.56
CA THR A 65 16.89 -1.43 -21.69
C THR A 65 16.20 -2.76 -21.41
N PHE A 66 16.92 -3.74 -20.88
CA PHE A 66 16.37 -5.04 -20.52
C PHE A 66 15.35 -4.94 -19.37
N LYS A 67 15.62 -4.12 -18.36
CA LYS A 67 14.67 -3.85 -17.25
C LYS A 67 13.41 -3.14 -17.74
N THR A 68 13.54 -2.21 -18.68
CA THR A 68 12.40 -1.53 -19.31
C THR A 68 11.57 -2.49 -20.17
N ALA A 69 12.23 -3.41 -20.89
CA ALA A 69 11.56 -4.41 -21.71
C ALA A 69 10.81 -5.47 -20.88
N THR A 70 11.39 -5.89 -19.76
CA THR A 70 10.80 -6.95 -18.89
C THR A 70 9.80 -6.40 -17.89
N ASN A 71 9.91 -5.14 -17.47
CA ASN A 71 8.96 -4.50 -16.56
C ASN A 71 8.83 -2.98 -16.82
N PRO A 72 8.08 -2.57 -17.87
CA PRO A 72 7.95 -1.17 -18.25
C PRO A 72 7.23 -0.34 -17.19
N LEU A 73 6.19 -0.89 -16.56
CA LEU A 73 5.46 -0.24 -15.47
C LEU A 73 6.34 -0.05 -14.23
N GLY A 74 7.09 -1.07 -13.82
CA GLY A 74 8.02 -0.96 -12.69
C GLY A 74 9.12 0.08 -12.93
N SER A 75 9.66 0.13 -14.15
CA SER A 75 10.69 1.12 -14.52
C SER A 75 10.14 2.55 -14.53
N ALA A 76 8.91 2.76 -14.99
CA ALA A 76 8.23 4.05 -14.92
C ALA A 76 7.94 4.46 -13.46
N MET A 77 7.48 3.53 -12.62
CA MET A 77 7.24 3.80 -11.20
C MET A 77 8.53 4.08 -10.43
N ASP A 78 9.63 3.38 -10.71
CA ASP A 78 10.95 3.66 -10.16
C ASP A 78 11.40 5.09 -10.54
N GLY A 79 11.19 5.51 -11.79
CA GLY A 79 11.48 6.88 -12.23
C GLY A 79 10.64 7.94 -11.51
N VAL A 80 9.34 7.69 -11.32
CA VAL A 80 8.46 8.57 -10.53
C VAL A 80 8.89 8.61 -9.06
N LYS A 81 9.30 7.46 -8.49
CA LYS A 81 9.77 7.36 -7.12
C LYS A 81 11.10 8.08 -6.90
N ASP A 82 12.03 7.98 -7.84
CA ASP A 82 13.30 8.69 -7.79
C ASP A 82 13.10 10.21 -7.95
N ALA A 83 12.20 10.64 -8.84
CA ALA A 83 11.82 12.05 -8.96
C ALA A 83 11.11 12.58 -7.69
N ALA A 84 10.23 11.78 -7.10
CA ALA A 84 9.61 12.13 -5.83
C ALA A 84 10.64 12.18 -4.69
N LYS A 85 11.63 11.28 -4.69
CA LYS A 85 12.71 11.23 -3.69
C LYS A 85 13.68 12.40 -3.84
N SER A 86 14.00 12.81 -5.07
CA SER A 86 14.79 14.03 -5.31
C SER A 86 14.02 15.30 -4.93
N MET A 87 12.70 15.31 -5.12
CA MET A 87 11.83 16.36 -4.59
C MET A 87 11.65 16.34 -3.07
N THR A 88 11.89 15.20 -2.42
CA THR A 88 11.78 15.07 -0.95
C THR A 88 13.12 15.33 -0.26
N ASN A 89 14.25 15.06 -0.92
CA ASN A 89 15.61 15.39 -0.45
C ASN A 89 15.96 16.88 -0.57
N ILE A 90 14.96 17.76 -0.57
CA ILE A 90 15.17 19.21 -0.52
C ILE A 90 15.78 19.53 0.84
N ASP A 91 17.02 20.01 0.81
CA ASP A 91 17.71 20.56 1.97
C ASP A 91 16.80 21.60 2.66
N PRO A 92 16.46 21.41 3.95
CA PRO A 92 15.53 22.27 4.67
C PRO A 92 15.99 23.72 4.77
N GLU A 93 17.28 24.01 4.55
CA GLU A 93 17.82 25.38 4.56
C GLU A 93 17.79 26.06 3.19
N SER A 94 17.50 25.32 2.11
CA SER A 94 17.39 25.89 0.76
C SER A 94 16.11 26.72 0.57
N ASN A 95 16.12 27.67 -0.39
CA ASN A 95 14.93 28.45 -0.76
C ASN A 95 13.74 27.57 -1.14
N THR A 96 14.00 26.39 -1.71
CA THR A 96 13.03 25.34 -2.00
C THR A 96 12.42 24.71 -0.74
N GLY A 97 13.19 24.55 0.33
CA GLY A 97 12.70 24.01 1.62
C GLY A 97 11.82 25.01 2.39
N LYS A 98 12.12 26.31 2.28
CA LYS A 98 11.25 27.36 2.85
C LYS A 98 9.91 27.44 2.13
N LEU A 99 9.90 27.31 0.81
CA LEU A 99 8.68 27.27 -0.01
C LEU A 99 7.84 26.01 0.23
N SER A 100 8.46 24.85 0.50
CA SER A 100 7.71 23.63 0.82
C SER A 100 7.03 23.73 2.19
N ALA A 101 7.72 24.27 3.20
CA ALA A 101 7.16 24.52 4.52
C ALA A 101 5.96 25.50 4.47
N GLU A 102 6.06 26.57 3.67
CA GLU A 102 4.96 27.53 3.47
C GLU A 102 3.75 26.89 2.77
N ARG A 103 3.98 26.03 1.76
CA ARG A 103 2.91 25.27 1.10
C ARG A 103 2.24 24.26 2.02
N GLU A 104 3.00 23.57 2.88
CA GLU A 104 2.42 22.65 3.87
C GLU A 104 1.57 23.40 4.91
N ALA A 105 2.04 24.56 5.38
CA ALA A 105 1.27 25.42 6.28
C ALA A 105 -0.02 25.92 5.62
N ALA A 106 0.05 26.34 4.36
CA ALA A 106 -1.12 26.75 3.58
C ALA A 106 -2.12 25.59 3.39
N LYS A 107 -1.63 24.38 3.07
CA LYS A 107 -2.47 23.19 2.92
C LYS A 107 -3.19 22.83 4.22
N LYS A 108 -2.48 22.81 5.36
CA LYS A 108 -3.10 22.54 6.68
C LYS A 108 -4.17 23.58 7.04
N LYS A 109 -3.96 24.86 6.68
CA LYS A 109 -4.95 25.91 6.92
C LYS A 109 -6.22 25.74 6.08
N ILE A 110 -6.06 25.37 4.80
CA ILE A 110 -7.18 25.08 3.89
C ILE A 110 -7.94 23.83 4.35
N GLU A 111 -7.22 22.80 4.78
CA GLU A 111 -7.83 21.56 5.26
C GLU A 111 -8.60 21.78 6.57
N ALA A 112 -8.04 22.58 7.50
CA ALA A 112 -8.72 22.95 8.74
C ALA A 112 -9.97 23.82 8.51
N SER A 113 -9.93 24.75 7.55
CA SER A 113 -11.10 25.58 7.22
C SER A 113 -12.18 24.77 6.50
N ALA A 114 -11.79 23.88 5.59
CA ALA A 114 -12.71 22.97 4.92
C ALA A 114 -13.38 21.99 5.91
N ALA A 115 -12.61 21.44 6.85
CA ALA A 115 -13.14 20.56 7.89
C ALA A 115 -14.14 21.29 8.81
N ARG A 116 -13.85 22.53 9.21
CA ARG A 116 -14.78 23.36 10.00
C ARG A 116 -16.07 23.66 9.22
N ALA A 117 -15.96 24.08 7.96
CA ALA A 117 -17.12 24.33 7.11
C ALA A 117 -17.95 23.06 6.84
N ALA A 118 -17.34 21.88 6.79
CA ALA A 118 -18.05 20.61 6.70
C ALA A 118 -18.78 20.26 8.01
N ALA A 119 -18.16 20.51 9.17
CA ALA A 119 -18.79 20.29 10.47
C ALA A 119 -19.99 21.22 10.70
N ASP A 120 -19.89 22.49 10.33
CA ASP A 120 -21.00 23.45 10.49
C ASP A 120 -22.19 23.12 9.58
N ARG A 121 -21.94 22.61 8.37
CA ARG A 121 -23.02 22.12 7.48
C ARG A 121 -23.75 20.93 8.11
N LYS A 122 -23.01 19.94 8.60
CA LYS A 122 -23.61 18.77 9.28
C LYS A 122 -24.43 19.15 10.51
N LYS A 123 -24.00 20.17 11.27
CA LYS A 123 -24.76 20.66 12.44
C LYS A 123 -26.09 21.29 12.03
N ARG A 124 -26.09 22.13 11.00
CA ARG A 124 -27.33 22.75 10.49
C ARG A 124 -28.30 21.72 9.94
N GLU A 125 -27.80 20.73 9.20
CA GLU A 125 -28.63 19.61 8.70
C GLU A 125 -29.23 18.80 9.85
N ALA A 126 -28.46 18.55 10.92
CA ALA A 126 -28.96 17.83 12.09
C ALA A 126 -30.03 18.63 12.87
N GLU A 127 -29.83 19.95 13.05
CA GLU A 127 -30.82 20.83 13.68
C GLU A 127 -32.11 20.93 12.86
N GLU A 128 -32.00 20.98 11.52
CA GLU A 128 -33.17 21.01 10.64
C GLU A 128 -33.92 19.66 10.62
N ALA A 129 -33.20 18.55 10.69
CA ALA A 129 -33.79 17.21 10.82
C ALA A 129 -34.50 17.03 12.18
N GLN A 130 -33.93 17.57 13.28
CA GLN A 130 -34.57 17.55 14.59
C GLN A 130 -35.84 18.39 14.62
N LYS A 131 -35.82 19.60 14.05
CA LYS A 131 -37.03 20.44 13.94
C LYS A 131 -38.14 19.77 13.14
N LYS A 132 -37.81 19.11 12.02
CA LYS A 132 -38.78 18.34 11.24
C LYS A 132 -39.32 17.14 12.03
N ALA A 133 -38.49 16.46 12.82
CA ALA A 133 -38.93 15.38 13.68
C ALA A 133 -39.87 15.86 14.79
N GLU A 134 -39.56 17.00 15.43
CA GLU A 134 -40.39 17.63 16.45
C GLU A 134 -41.73 18.13 15.88
N GLU A 135 -41.74 18.72 14.68
CA GLU A 135 -42.98 19.10 13.97
C GLU A 135 -43.86 17.89 13.65
N MET A 136 -43.26 16.79 13.19
CA MET A 136 -44.00 15.53 12.94
C MET A 136 -44.55 14.93 14.24
N GLU A 137 -43.80 14.97 15.35
CA GLU A 137 -44.28 14.49 16.65
C GLU A 137 -45.39 15.37 17.22
N ALA A 138 -45.29 16.69 17.06
CA ALA A 138 -46.34 17.64 17.45
C ALA A 138 -47.63 17.43 16.63
N ALA A 139 -47.52 17.17 15.33
CA ALA A 139 -48.66 16.84 14.48
C ALA A 139 -49.34 15.52 14.92
N LEU A 140 -48.56 14.50 15.29
CA LEU A 140 -49.09 13.23 15.83
C LEU A 140 -49.77 13.38 17.20
N LYS A 141 -49.32 14.29 18.05
CA LYS A 141 -49.95 14.58 19.36
C LYS A 141 -51.17 15.48 19.28
N ALA A 142 -51.30 16.28 18.22
CA ALA A 142 -52.43 17.19 18.00
C ALA A 142 -53.67 16.52 17.38
N GLU A 143 -53.59 15.22 17.10
CA GLU A 143 -54.73 14.41 16.64
C GLU A 143 -55.27 13.54 17.80
N PRO A 144 -56.14 14.07 18.70
CA PRO A 144 -56.83 13.24 19.66
C PRO A 144 -58.08 12.61 19.02
N ALA A 145 -58.11 11.28 19.09
CA ALA A 145 -59.27 10.39 19.14
C ALA A 145 -60.40 10.56 18.10
N PRO A 146 -60.69 9.53 17.26
CA PRO A 146 -62.04 9.40 16.73
C PRO A 146 -62.97 9.12 17.92
N GLU A 147 -63.75 10.13 18.25
CA GLU A 147 -64.85 10.09 19.20
C GLU A 147 -65.84 9.00 18.76
N LYS A 148 -66.28 8.22 19.76
CA LYS A 148 -67.37 7.25 19.64
C LYS A 148 -68.62 7.99 19.20
N ASP A 149 -69.28 7.54 18.14
CA ASP A 149 -70.74 7.62 18.04
C ASP A 149 -71.27 6.68 16.94
N ALA A 150 -72.44 6.10 17.26
CA ALA A 150 -73.27 5.12 16.53
C ALA A 150 -73.08 3.64 16.89
#